data_AF-A0A3F2RM51-F1
#
_entry.id   AF-A0A3F2RM51-F1
#
_cell.length_a   1.000
_cell.length_b   1.000
_cell.length_c   1.000
_cell.angle_alpha   90.00
_cell.angle_beta   90.00
_cell.angle_gamma   90.00
#
_symmetry.space_group_name_H-M   'P 1'
#
loop_
_entity.id
_entity.type
_entity.pdbx_description
1 polymer ?
#
loop_
_entity_poly.entity_id
_entity_poly.type
_entity_poly.pdbx_seq_one_letter_code
_entity_poly.pdbx_strand_id
1 'polypeptide(L)'
;MQSSHNVVFGDPLKPVKLDDFRNVLIRQEETIIFALIERAQFPGNPEVYVSMKESKSAAFGGLKGKYTTFNGSLLDFMLLETEKLHALARRYTSPDENAFFPHLLPEPILPIIDYPRVLNPNRININDQIMSVYQEKILPGLTTATSDDTAYGSTATADIAVLQALSKRIHFGKFIAEAKFKTETERYTKLILANDADGIMDALTNLAVEKKVLERVQLKASTYGQDPNAPAAAPVGQECKVNPQLISDLYRDFVMPLTKEVQVQYLLQRVAHPSIAVAGVEGSFCWLAAQAHFGGETLQKEQLLQAESISKVFYDVNANRTAYGVVPIEDSRLGMIKETQAQLMQSSLKVSAEIVLTRSFIFAAKDKQLGKSSDVTKVFCPTDTDAGLIAHAEQSWPSAQVISVSNVSEAVIRAFNEASTVAVTTSGAAEAHGLDQVDTGNTLASAVLKPSAEGGSMSAAGGKSFIRFVVVSKGYPAATGKDKSCVSMEIKHEVGSLLSALDVWKHHGINLTCLESIYRQDEGGYDFFVEIMGHFDDANVRQAVEKLQSQVCTVKHLGSFPIAKRPIQS
;
A
#
# COMPACT_ATOMS: atom_id res chain seq x y z
N MET A 1 26.25 -8.39 31.39
CA MET A 1 25.22 -8.60 30.34
C MET A 1 25.58 -7.76 29.13
N GLN A 2 25.69 -8.34 27.94
CA GLN A 2 25.83 -7.53 26.71
C GLN A 2 24.52 -6.76 26.48
N SER A 3 24.60 -5.49 26.08
CA SER A 3 23.42 -4.71 25.73
C SER A 3 22.74 -5.34 24.50
N SER A 4 21.40 -5.30 24.43
CA SER A 4 20.66 -5.70 23.21
C SER A 4 21.16 -4.93 21.98
N HIS A 5 21.58 -3.69 22.20
CA HIS A 5 22.20 -2.84 21.19
C HIS A 5 23.52 -3.43 20.63
N ASN A 6 24.38 -4.01 21.47
CA ASN A 6 25.63 -4.64 21.01
C ASN A 6 25.40 -6.00 20.33
N VAL A 7 24.27 -6.65 20.61
CA VAL A 7 23.88 -7.91 19.95
C VAL A 7 23.34 -7.62 18.54
N VAL A 8 22.56 -6.54 18.39
CA VAL A 8 21.95 -6.16 17.10
C VAL A 8 22.93 -5.39 16.22
N PHE A 9 23.67 -4.43 16.79
CA PHE A 9 24.55 -3.50 16.08
C PHE A 9 26.02 -3.66 16.46
N GLY A 10 26.42 -4.88 16.85
CA GLY A 10 27.80 -5.22 17.19
C GLY A 10 28.73 -5.23 15.98
N ASP A 11 29.74 -6.11 15.99
CA ASP A 11 30.73 -6.21 14.90
C ASP A 11 30.06 -6.37 13.52
N PRO A 12 30.16 -5.37 12.62
CA PRO A 12 29.51 -5.39 11.31
C PRO A 12 30.06 -6.50 10.39
N LEU A 13 31.23 -7.06 10.71
CA LEU A 13 31.85 -8.15 9.95
C LEU A 13 31.37 -9.52 10.41
N LYS A 14 30.70 -9.62 11.57
CA LYS A 14 30.19 -10.89 12.08
C LYS A 14 28.80 -11.18 11.51
N PRO A 15 28.58 -12.30 10.80
CA PRO A 15 27.26 -12.69 10.35
C PRO A 15 26.38 -12.98 11.58
N VAL A 16 25.31 -12.19 11.75
CA VAL A 16 24.38 -12.33 12.87
C VAL A 16 23.53 -13.59 12.66
N LYS A 17 23.56 -14.50 13.64
CA LYS A 17 22.82 -15.76 13.63
C LYS A 17 21.50 -15.63 14.37
N LEU A 18 20.54 -16.51 14.05
CA LEU A 18 19.25 -16.57 14.74
C LEU A 18 19.41 -16.74 16.27
N ASP A 19 20.40 -17.53 16.70
CA ASP A 19 20.69 -17.75 18.11
C ASP A 19 21.17 -16.47 18.84
N ASP A 20 21.83 -15.55 18.12
CA ASP A 20 22.28 -14.28 18.70
C ASP A 20 21.07 -13.43 19.14
N PHE A 21 19.95 -13.52 18.42
CA PHE A 21 18.72 -12.78 18.73
C PHE A 21 17.82 -13.42 19.79
N ARG A 22 18.05 -14.69 20.12
CA ARG A 22 17.20 -15.45 21.05
C ARG A 22 17.06 -14.75 22.40
N ASN A 23 18.16 -14.24 22.95
CA ASN A 23 18.15 -13.55 24.24
C ASN A 23 17.40 -12.21 24.18
N VAL A 24 17.45 -11.51 23.05
CA VAL A 24 16.72 -10.26 22.84
C VAL A 24 15.20 -10.53 22.83
N LEU A 25 14.77 -11.57 22.12
CA LEU A 25 13.36 -11.97 22.06
C LEU A 25 12.84 -12.42 23.43
N ILE A 26 13.62 -13.23 24.16
CA ILE A 26 13.27 -13.67 25.52
C ILE A 26 13.10 -12.48 26.48
N ARG A 27 13.95 -11.47 26.37
CA ARG A 27 13.84 -10.24 27.18
C ARG A 27 12.63 -9.38 26.78
N GLN A 28 12.32 -9.29 25.50
CA GLN A 28 11.13 -8.57 25.02
C GLN A 28 9.83 -9.26 25.49
N GLU A 29 9.82 -10.59 25.63
CA GLU A 29 8.69 -11.30 26.25
C GLU A 29 8.42 -10.80 27.67
N GLU A 30 9.47 -10.64 28.48
CA GLU A 30 9.35 -10.15 29.85
C GLU A 30 8.82 -8.71 29.86
N THR A 31 9.32 -7.86 28.96
CA THR A 31 8.88 -6.47 28.85
C THR A 31 7.39 -6.38 28.53
N ILE A 32 6.90 -7.21 27.60
CA ILE A 32 5.48 -7.27 27.24
C ILE A 32 4.64 -7.79 28.41
N ILE A 33 5.09 -8.86 29.08
CA ILE A 33 4.36 -9.43 30.22
C ILE A 33 4.22 -8.39 31.34
N PHE A 34 5.29 -7.69 31.71
CA PHE A 34 5.23 -6.65 32.73
C PHE A 34 4.34 -5.48 32.31
N ALA A 35 4.44 -5.00 31.06
CA ALA A 35 3.58 -3.94 30.57
C ALA A 35 2.09 -4.31 30.62
N LEU A 36 1.75 -5.56 30.27
CA LEU A 36 0.37 -6.06 30.35
C LEU A 36 -0.11 -6.21 31.79
N ILE A 37 0.75 -6.66 32.72
CA ILE A 37 0.42 -6.72 34.15
C ILE A 37 0.14 -5.33 34.71
N GLU A 38 0.96 -4.33 34.37
CA GLU A 38 0.72 -2.94 34.79
C GLU A 38 -0.56 -2.37 34.16
N ARG A 39 -0.81 -2.66 32.88
CA ARG A 39 -2.03 -2.19 32.23
C ARG A 39 -3.29 -2.79 32.83
N ALA A 40 -3.27 -4.06 33.23
CA ALA A 40 -4.43 -4.76 33.80
C ALA A 40 -4.92 -4.17 35.13
N GLN A 41 -4.13 -3.33 35.80
CA GLN A 41 -4.54 -2.66 37.03
C GLN A 41 -5.61 -1.59 36.82
N PHE A 42 -5.75 -1.09 35.58
CA PHE A 42 -6.73 -0.05 35.22
C PHE A 42 -7.92 -0.64 34.46
N PRO A 43 -9.12 -0.08 34.61
CA PRO A 43 -10.28 -0.48 33.82
C PRO A 43 -10.10 -0.14 32.33
N GLY A 44 -11.06 -0.57 31.50
CA GLY A 44 -11.02 -0.41 30.06
C GLY A 44 -10.91 1.05 29.63
N ASN A 45 -11.64 1.95 30.31
CA ASN A 45 -11.61 3.40 30.06
C ASN A 45 -11.82 3.76 28.58
N PRO A 46 -12.99 3.42 27.99
CA PRO A 46 -13.23 3.58 26.55
C PRO A 46 -13.04 5.02 26.04
N GLU A 47 -13.29 6.02 26.88
CA GLU A 47 -13.12 7.44 26.55
C GLU A 47 -11.64 7.82 26.26
N VAL A 48 -10.66 6.99 26.66
CA VAL A 48 -9.24 7.21 26.35
C VAL A 48 -8.92 7.01 24.86
N TYR A 49 -9.72 6.19 24.15
CA TYR A 49 -9.47 5.80 22.75
C TYR A 49 -10.45 6.45 21.75
N VAL A 50 -11.50 7.13 22.24
CA VAL A 50 -12.42 7.90 21.39
C VAL A 50 -11.82 9.29 21.15
N SER A 51 -12.12 9.88 19.99
CA SER A 51 -11.70 11.26 19.70
C SER A 51 -12.13 12.19 20.83
N MET A 52 -11.23 13.06 21.29
CA MET A 52 -11.55 14.01 22.37
C MET A 52 -12.69 14.97 22.00
N LYS A 53 -13.01 15.14 20.71
CA LYS A 53 -14.18 15.90 20.26
C LYS A 53 -15.50 15.15 20.42
N GLU A 54 -15.45 13.82 20.35
CA GLU A 54 -16.60 12.92 20.43
C GLU A 54 -16.82 12.41 21.86
N SER A 55 -15.78 12.46 22.70
CA SER A 55 -15.83 12.09 24.10
C SER A 55 -16.91 12.87 24.85
N LYS A 56 -17.67 12.15 25.68
CA LYS A 56 -18.73 12.72 26.53
C LYS A 56 -18.28 12.89 27.98
N SER A 57 -17.05 12.50 28.31
CA SER A 57 -16.56 12.56 29.68
C SER A 57 -16.19 13.99 30.08
N ALA A 58 -16.73 14.44 31.21
CA ALA A 58 -16.44 15.75 31.79
C ALA A 58 -14.96 15.91 32.21
N ALA A 59 -14.20 14.81 32.31
CA ALA A 59 -12.76 14.84 32.59
C ALA A 59 -11.95 15.42 31.42
N PHE A 60 -12.48 15.37 30.19
CA PHE A 60 -11.84 15.96 29.02
C PHE A 60 -12.29 17.41 28.83
N GLY A 61 -11.62 18.34 29.53
CA GLY A 61 -11.84 19.78 29.41
C GLY A 61 -11.31 20.44 28.12
N GLY A 62 -11.02 19.63 27.09
CA GLY A 62 -10.40 20.05 25.83
C GLY A 62 -8.91 20.37 25.94
N LEU A 63 -8.18 20.15 24.84
CA LEU A 63 -6.78 20.54 24.72
C LEU A 63 -6.64 22.06 24.56
N LYS A 64 -5.72 22.67 25.31
CA LYS A 64 -5.50 24.13 25.33
C LYS A 64 -4.20 24.53 24.62
N GLY A 65 -4.11 25.81 24.26
CA GLY A 65 -2.89 26.40 23.69
C GLY A 65 -2.58 25.85 22.29
N LYS A 66 -1.34 25.40 22.07
CA LYS A 66 -0.88 24.91 20.76
C LYS A 66 -1.54 23.59 20.32
N TYR A 67 -2.34 22.96 21.17
CA TYR A 67 -2.95 21.65 20.94
C TYR A 67 -4.44 21.73 20.55
N THR A 68 -4.99 22.93 20.39
CA THR A 68 -6.42 23.15 20.09
C THR A 68 -6.87 22.56 18.75
N THR A 69 -5.94 22.30 17.83
CA THR A 69 -6.21 21.74 16.50
C THR A 69 -6.07 20.21 16.44
N PHE A 70 -5.67 19.56 17.54
CA PHE A 70 -5.52 18.11 17.58
C PHE A 70 -6.88 17.41 17.64
N ASN A 71 -7.10 16.40 16.80
CA ASN A 71 -8.40 15.75 16.60
C ASN A 71 -8.45 14.26 16.98
N GLY A 72 -7.39 13.73 17.61
CA GLY A 72 -7.32 12.32 18.03
C GLY A 72 -7.87 12.05 19.44
N SER A 73 -7.68 10.81 19.89
CA SER A 73 -7.98 10.37 21.25
C SER A 73 -6.94 10.81 22.28
N LEU A 74 -7.19 10.59 23.57
CA LEU A 74 -6.18 10.82 24.62
C LEU A 74 -4.95 9.95 24.38
N LEU A 75 -5.13 8.68 24.02
CA LEU A 75 -4.04 7.77 23.69
C LEU A 75 -3.21 8.31 22.52
N ASP A 76 -3.85 8.75 21.43
CA ASP A 76 -3.15 9.28 20.25
C ASP A 76 -2.31 10.50 20.62
N PHE A 77 -2.89 11.43 21.40
CA PHE A 77 -2.21 12.63 21.84
C PHE A 77 -0.98 12.31 22.69
N MET A 78 -1.16 11.48 23.73
CA MET A 78 -0.09 11.14 24.65
C MET A 78 1.00 10.32 23.97
N LEU A 79 0.64 9.38 23.09
CA LEU A 79 1.58 8.60 22.32
C LEU A 79 2.38 9.50 21.38
N LEU A 80 1.72 10.32 20.56
CA LEU A 80 2.38 11.25 19.63
C LEU A 80 3.39 12.16 20.34
N GLU A 81 3.00 12.82 21.43
CA GLU A 81 3.90 13.73 22.14
C GLU A 81 5.06 12.98 22.82
N THR A 82 4.82 11.74 23.28
CA THR A 82 5.87 10.85 23.77
C THR A 82 6.84 10.47 22.65
N GLU A 83 6.34 10.14 21.46
CA GLU A 83 7.18 9.81 20.32
C GLU A 83 7.99 11.02 19.84
N LYS A 84 7.42 12.23 19.85
CA LYS A 84 8.19 13.45 19.55
C LYS A 84 9.36 13.62 20.52
N LEU A 85 9.15 13.43 21.82
CA LEU A 85 10.21 13.50 22.81
C LEU A 85 11.29 12.42 22.56
N HIS A 86 10.87 11.19 22.28
CA HIS A 86 11.79 10.11 21.95
C HIS A 86 12.55 10.34 20.63
N ALA A 87 11.94 10.98 19.63
CA ALA A 87 12.56 11.35 18.36
C ALA A 87 13.69 12.36 18.55
N LEU A 88 13.49 13.38 19.41
CA LEU A 88 14.55 14.32 19.81
C LEU A 88 15.75 13.57 20.41
N ALA A 89 15.50 12.52 21.18
CA ALA A 89 16.51 11.61 21.73
C ALA A 89 17.01 10.52 20.75
N ARG A 90 16.74 10.65 19.44
CA ARG A 90 17.11 9.73 18.35
C ARG A 90 16.54 8.32 18.40
N ARG A 91 15.55 8.03 19.24
CA ARG A 91 15.02 6.65 19.38
C ARG A 91 14.67 6.03 18.03
N TYR A 92 13.94 6.76 17.19
CA TYR A 92 13.44 6.29 15.90
C TYR A 92 14.43 6.39 14.74
N THR A 93 15.67 6.81 15.01
CA THR A 93 16.78 6.62 14.06
C THR A 93 17.38 5.22 14.15
N SER A 94 17.09 4.49 15.24
CA SER A 94 17.55 3.11 15.42
C SER A 94 16.74 2.15 14.54
N PRO A 95 17.38 1.24 13.77
CA PRO A 95 16.68 0.29 12.91
C PRO A 95 15.72 -0.69 13.61
N ASP A 96 15.81 -0.86 14.92
CA ASP A 96 14.96 -1.73 15.74
C ASP A 96 13.79 -1.01 16.42
N GLU A 97 13.61 0.30 16.20
CA GLU A 97 12.52 1.11 16.75
C GLU A 97 11.61 1.60 15.61
N ASN A 98 10.29 1.57 15.82
CA ASN A 98 9.31 1.95 14.80
C ASN A 98 8.25 2.83 15.46
N ALA A 99 8.06 4.06 14.96
CA ALA A 99 7.10 5.01 15.50
C ALA A 99 5.67 4.73 15.02
N PHE A 100 4.66 5.02 15.83
CA PHE A 100 3.25 4.99 15.41
C PHE A 100 2.91 6.20 14.53
N PHE A 101 3.56 7.34 14.75
CA PHE A 101 3.33 8.57 13.98
C PHE A 101 4.61 9.07 13.28
N PRO A 102 5.26 8.28 12.42
CA PRO A 102 6.58 8.58 11.87
C PRO A 102 6.63 9.90 11.08
N HIS A 103 5.51 10.32 10.49
CA HIS A 103 5.41 11.54 9.68
C HIS A 103 5.27 12.83 10.48
N LEU A 104 5.08 12.73 11.80
CA LEU A 104 4.85 13.88 12.69
C LEU A 104 6.01 14.10 13.67
N LEU A 105 7.14 13.39 13.47
CA LEU A 105 8.29 13.45 14.35
C LEU A 105 9.24 14.60 13.99
N PRO A 106 9.80 15.31 14.97
CA PRO A 106 10.83 16.31 14.76
C PRO A 106 12.18 15.66 14.44
N GLU A 107 13.09 16.45 13.86
CA GLU A 107 14.49 16.08 13.70
C GLU A 107 15.19 15.90 15.07
N PRO A 108 16.11 14.93 15.21
CA PRO A 108 16.80 14.70 16.47
C PRO A 108 17.71 15.87 16.89
N ILE A 109 17.80 16.13 18.20
CA ILE A 109 18.75 17.12 18.74
C ILE A 109 20.12 16.52 19.04
N LEU A 110 20.20 15.18 19.18
CA LEU A 110 21.45 14.49 19.39
C LEU A 110 22.11 14.16 18.02
N PRO A 111 23.45 14.14 17.92
CA PRO A 111 24.16 13.85 16.67
C PRO A 111 23.77 12.51 16.05
N ILE A 112 23.73 12.37 14.73
CA ILE A 112 23.36 11.12 14.07
C ILE A 112 24.36 10.00 14.42
N ILE A 113 23.85 8.79 14.69
CA ILE A 113 24.66 7.55 14.73
C ILE A 113 24.48 6.83 13.41
N ASP A 114 25.60 6.48 12.77
CA ASP A 114 25.60 5.56 11.65
C ASP A 114 25.58 4.12 12.17
N TYR A 115 24.41 3.48 12.08
CA TYR A 115 24.26 2.09 12.49
C TYR A 115 24.77 1.15 11.41
N PRO A 116 25.39 0.01 11.77
CA PRO A 116 25.66 -1.06 10.83
C PRO A 116 24.41 -1.44 10.03
N ARG A 117 24.57 -1.59 8.70
CA ARG A 117 23.50 -2.00 7.79
C ARG A 117 23.22 -3.50 7.93
N VAL A 118 22.58 -3.87 9.03
CA VAL A 118 22.21 -5.27 9.32
C VAL A 118 21.04 -5.71 8.45
N LEU A 119 20.07 -4.81 8.23
CA LEU A 119 18.89 -5.06 7.42
C LEU A 119 19.06 -4.48 6.01
N ASN A 120 18.52 -5.19 5.01
CA ASN A 120 18.16 -4.59 3.73
C ASN A 120 17.25 -3.36 3.94
N PRO A 121 17.49 -2.23 3.22
CA PRO A 121 16.64 -1.05 3.31
C PRO A 121 15.16 -1.40 3.08
N ASN A 122 14.29 -0.93 3.98
CA ASN A 122 12.86 -1.20 3.95
C ASN A 122 12.09 -0.05 4.63
N ARG A 123 10.78 0.02 4.37
CA ARG A 123 9.86 0.98 5.01
C ARG A 123 8.73 0.29 5.78
N ILE A 124 8.94 -0.97 6.16
CA ILE A 124 7.90 -1.79 6.77
C ILE A 124 7.57 -1.23 8.15
N ASN A 125 6.34 -0.81 8.36
CA ASN A 125 5.81 -0.41 9.64
C ASN A 125 4.33 -0.78 9.68
N ILE A 126 3.94 -1.70 10.57
CA ILE A 126 2.57 -2.19 10.72
C ILE A 126 1.94 -1.70 12.04
N ASN A 127 2.45 -0.59 12.60
CA ASN A 127 1.98 -0.04 13.85
C ASN A 127 0.48 0.30 13.85
N ASP A 128 -0.10 0.69 12.71
CA ASP A 128 -1.55 0.91 12.58
C ASP A 128 -2.34 -0.39 12.88
N GLN A 129 -1.87 -1.51 12.33
CA GLN A 129 -2.47 -2.83 12.59
C GLN A 129 -2.25 -3.27 14.04
N ILE A 130 -1.07 -3.01 14.62
CA ILE A 130 -0.78 -3.31 16.03
C ILE A 130 -1.70 -2.49 16.94
N MET A 131 -1.92 -1.21 16.64
CA MET A 131 -2.82 -0.32 17.38
C MET A 131 -4.27 -0.84 17.34
N SER A 132 -4.79 -1.17 16.15
CA SER A 132 -6.15 -1.71 15.99
C SER A 132 -6.31 -3.03 16.74
N VAL A 133 -5.39 -3.99 16.58
CA VAL A 133 -5.43 -5.28 17.31
C VAL A 133 -5.35 -5.06 18.82
N TYR A 134 -4.52 -4.12 19.28
CA TYR A 134 -4.41 -3.79 20.68
C TYR A 134 -5.74 -3.30 21.26
N GLN A 135 -6.36 -2.30 20.63
CA GLN A 135 -7.61 -1.70 21.09
C GLN A 135 -8.81 -2.64 20.96
N GLU A 136 -8.93 -3.37 19.84
CA GLU A 136 -10.13 -4.13 19.51
C GLU A 136 -10.11 -5.56 20.05
N LYS A 137 -8.92 -6.15 20.27
CA LYS A 137 -8.77 -7.58 20.59
C LYS A 137 -8.05 -7.83 21.91
N ILE A 138 -6.96 -7.11 22.18
CA ILE A 138 -6.14 -7.34 23.38
C ILE A 138 -6.78 -6.69 24.61
N LEU A 139 -7.09 -5.39 24.53
CA LEU A 139 -7.65 -4.61 25.64
C LEU A 139 -8.94 -5.21 26.24
N PRO A 140 -9.93 -5.65 25.44
CA PRO A 140 -11.16 -6.25 25.97
C PRO A 140 -10.93 -7.57 26.70
N GLY A 141 -9.90 -8.33 26.34
CA GLY A 141 -9.52 -9.56 27.03
C GLY A 141 -8.76 -9.30 28.34
N LEU A 142 -8.08 -8.15 28.45
CA LEU A 142 -7.22 -7.79 29.58
C LEU A 142 -7.95 -6.99 30.67
N THR A 143 -8.97 -6.22 30.30
CA THR A 143 -9.57 -5.20 31.17
C THR A 143 -11.10 -5.32 31.25
N THR A 144 -11.70 -4.74 32.28
CA THR A 144 -13.16 -4.65 32.41
C THR A 144 -13.70 -3.48 31.59
N ALA A 145 -14.92 -3.58 31.04
CA ALA A 145 -15.56 -2.50 30.27
C ALA A 145 -16.03 -1.29 31.13
N THR A 146 -15.54 -1.17 32.36
CA THR A 146 -15.83 -0.07 33.27
C THR A 146 -14.97 1.15 32.98
N SER A 147 -15.30 2.28 33.61
CA SER A 147 -14.56 3.53 33.47
C SER A 147 -14.21 4.12 34.85
N ASP A 148 -13.02 4.69 34.95
CA ASP A 148 -12.51 5.47 36.08
C ASP A 148 -11.80 6.72 35.54
N ASP A 149 -12.49 7.85 35.62
CA ASP A 149 -12.04 9.12 35.05
C ASP A 149 -10.84 9.73 35.79
N THR A 150 -10.57 9.30 37.01
CA THR A 150 -9.39 9.70 37.77
C THR A 150 -8.10 9.05 37.26
N ALA A 151 -8.23 7.98 36.47
CA ALA A 151 -7.13 7.13 36.03
C ALA A 151 -6.85 7.18 34.51
N TYR A 152 -7.48 8.07 33.74
CA TYR A 152 -7.29 8.14 32.28
C TYR A 152 -5.83 8.38 31.86
N GLY A 153 -5.11 9.29 32.53
CA GLY A 153 -3.71 9.56 32.22
C GLY A 153 -2.79 8.37 32.52
N SER A 154 -3.02 7.68 33.65
CA SER A 154 -2.28 6.47 34.02
C SER A 154 -2.57 5.32 33.06
N THR A 155 -3.83 5.20 32.63
CA THR A 155 -4.27 4.23 31.61
C THR A 155 -3.51 4.42 30.31
N ALA A 156 -3.56 5.63 29.73
CA ALA A 156 -2.86 5.95 28.50
C ALA A 156 -1.34 5.76 28.60
N THR A 157 -0.75 6.05 29.76
CA THR A 157 0.69 5.82 30.01
C THR A 157 1.03 4.32 29.98
N ALA A 158 0.20 3.47 30.60
CA ALA A 158 0.35 2.02 30.56
C ALA A 158 0.12 1.46 29.15
N ASP A 159 -0.87 1.99 28.41
CA ASP A 159 -1.14 1.62 27.02
C ASP A 159 0.08 1.88 26.12
N ILE A 160 0.71 3.05 26.24
CA ILE A 160 1.91 3.42 25.49
C ILE A 160 3.04 2.42 25.74
N ALA A 161 3.24 1.99 26.99
CA ALA A 161 4.26 1.01 27.33
C ALA A 161 4.00 -0.35 26.64
N VAL A 162 2.75 -0.81 26.62
CA VAL A 162 2.36 -2.05 25.92
C VAL A 162 2.57 -1.91 24.41
N LEU A 163 2.06 -0.83 23.81
CA LEU A 163 2.15 -0.58 22.36
C LEU A 163 3.59 -0.50 21.87
N GLN A 164 4.46 0.22 22.59
CA GLN A 164 5.88 0.29 22.25
C GLN A 164 6.59 -1.06 22.40
N ALA A 165 6.26 -1.84 23.43
CA ALA A 165 6.82 -3.17 23.63
C ALA A 165 6.37 -4.16 22.54
N LEU A 166 5.08 -4.15 22.18
CA LEU A 166 4.52 -4.93 21.08
C LEU A 166 5.13 -4.53 19.74
N SER A 167 5.17 -3.23 19.43
CA SER A 167 5.77 -2.70 18.21
C SER A 167 7.21 -3.18 18.05
N LYS A 168 8.04 -3.01 19.09
CA LYS A 168 9.44 -3.45 19.06
C LYS A 168 9.54 -4.95 18.82
N ARG A 169 8.74 -5.77 19.51
CA ARG A 169 8.78 -7.24 19.40
C ARG A 169 8.32 -7.77 18.05
N ILE A 170 7.27 -7.17 17.49
CA ILE A 170 6.69 -7.60 16.21
C ILE A 170 7.61 -7.17 15.07
N HIS A 171 8.07 -5.93 15.07
CA HIS A 171 8.98 -5.42 14.03
C HIS A 171 10.38 -6.02 14.11
N PHE A 172 10.79 -6.56 15.27
CA PHE A 172 12.02 -7.36 15.36
C PHE A 172 12.02 -8.57 14.42
N GLY A 173 10.85 -8.96 13.90
CA GLY A 173 10.70 -9.92 12.80
C GLY A 173 11.58 -9.61 11.58
N LYS A 174 11.90 -8.34 11.28
CA LYS A 174 12.83 -7.97 10.19
C LYS A 174 14.21 -8.60 10.36
N PHE A 175 14.75 -8.56 11.58
CA PHE A 175 16.06 -9.13 11.90
C PHE A 175 16.04 -10.66 11.87
N ILE A 176 14.93 -11.26 12.34
CA ILE A 176 14.72 -12.72 12.26
C ILE A 176 14.68 -13.16 10.79
N ALA A 177 13.91 -12.46 9.95
CA ALA A 177 13.82 -12.73 8.53
C ALA A 177 15.19 -12.62 7.84
N GLU A 178 15.98 -11.57 8.15
CA GLU A 178 17.32 -11.43 7.60
C GLU A 178 18.25 -12.59 7.99
N ALA A 179 18.23 -13.00 9.26
CA ALA A 179 19.03 -14.15 9.72
C ALA A 179 18.61 -15.45 9.02
N LYS A 180 17.29 -15.67 8.84
CA LYS A 180 16.75 -16.83 8.12
C LYS A 180 17.14 -16.80 6.64
N PHE A 181 17.01 -15.65 5.98
CA PHE A 181 17.43 -15.47 4.58
C PHE A 181 18.92 -15.76 4.40
N LYS A 182 19.80 -15.26 5.28
CA LYS A 182 21.23 -15.56 5.21
C LYS A 182 21.56 -17.04 5.43
N THR A 183 20.72 -17.78 6.16
CA THR A 183 20.92 -19.20 6.45
C THR A 183 20.43 -20.09 5.31
N GLU A 184 19.26 -19.80 4.74
CA GLU A 184 18.61 -20.56 3.67
C GLU A 184 18.40 -19.70 2.41
N THR A 185 19.46 -19.05 1.93
CA THR A 185 19.38 -18.04 0.86
C THR A 185 18.75 -18.57 -0.40
N GLU A 186 19.12 -19.76 -0.86
CA GLU A 186 18.59 -20.35 -2.09
C GLU A 186 17.07 -20.62 -1.99
N ARG A 187 16.63 -21.21 -0.87
CA ARG A 187 15.21 -21.51 -0.63
C ARG A 187 14.37 -20.25 -0.61
N TYR A 188 14.75 -19.26 0.21
CA TYR A 188 14.00 -18.02 0.30
C TYR A 188 14.07 -17.22 -0.99
N THR A 189 15.22 -17.18 -1.67
CA THR A 189 15.32 -16.51 -2.99
C THR A 189 14.34 -17.12 -3.99
N LYS A 190 14.25 -18.46 -4.08
CA LYS A 190 13.28 -19.12 -4.96
C LYS A 190 11.83 -18.71 -4.64
N LEU A 191 11.46 -18.69 -3.36
CA LEU A 191 10.11 -18.29 -2.93
C LEU A 191 9.83 -16.80 -3.18
N ILE A 192 10.82 -15.93 -2.96
CA ILE A 192 10.72 -14.49 -3.21
C ILE A 192 10.57 -14.19 -4.70
N LEU A 193 11.38 -14.84 -5.56
CA LEU A 193 11.30 -14.70 -7.02
C LEU A 193 9.97 -15.24 -7.55
N ALA A 194 9.47 -16.35 -6.99
CA ALA A 194 8.13 -16.87 -7.29
C ALA A 194 7.00 -16.04 -6.67
N ASN A 195 7.33 -15.04 -5.85
CA ASN A 195 6.39 -14.17 -5.15
C ASN A 195 5.36 -14.99 -4.32
N ASP A 196 5.83 -16.08 -3.74
CA ASP A 196 5.04 -17.07 -3.03
C ASP A 196 4.95 -16.71 -1.54
N ALA A 197 4.11 -15.74 -1.20
CA ALA A 197 3.93 -15.27 0.17
C ALA A 197 3.48 -16.39 1.12
N ASP A 198 2.61 -17.28 0.65
CA ASP A 198 2.12 -18.43 1.42
C ASP A 198 3.24 -19.45 1.65
N GLY A 199 4.03 -19.76 0.62
CA GLY A 199 5.22 -20.61 0.75
C GLY A 199 6.30 -20.01 1.66
N ILE A 200 6.46 -18.68 1.68
CA ILE A 200 7.32 -18.00 2.67
C ILE A 200 6.74 -18.16 4.07
N MET A 201 5.44 -17.93 4.28
CA MET A 201 4.76 -18.09 5.56
C MET A 201 4.90 -19.52 6.11
N ASP A 202 4.72 -20.52 5.26
CA ASP A 202 4.90 -21.93 5.59
C ASP A 202 6.35 -22.23 5.94
N ALA A 203 7.31 -21.73 5.15
CA ALA A 203 8.73 -21.87 5.43
C ALA A 203 9.17 -21.20 6.73
N LEU A 204 8.51 -20.12 7.15
CA LEU A 204 8.77 -19.42 8.40
C LEU A 204 8.20 -20.14 9.62
N THR A 205 7.16 -20.95 9.43
CA THR A 205 6.40 -21.59 10.52
C THR A 205 7.14 -22.79 11.08
N ASN A 206 7.38 -22.77 12.39
CA ASN A 206 7.95 -23.92 13.11
C ASN A 206 7.11 -24.17 14.36
N LEU A 207 6.15 -25.09 14.25
CA LEU A 207 5.17 -25.38 15.30
C LEU A 207 5.82 -25.81 16.62
N ALA A 208 6.98 -26.49 16.57
CA ALA A 208 7.70 -26.90 17.77
C ALA A 208 8.33 -25.70 18.50
N VAL A 209 8.85 -24.71 17.75
CA VAL A 209 9.38 -23.46 18.33
C VAL A 209 8.25 -22.57 18.85
N GLU A 210 7.16 -22.44 18.11
CA GLU A 210 5.98 -21.68 18.54
C GLU A 210 5.41 -22.24 19.84
N LYS A 211 5.21 -23.57 19.93
CA LYS A 211 4.78 -24.24 21.17
C LYS A 211 5.69 -23.91 22.36
N LYS A 212 7.01 -23.97 22.18
CA LYS A 212 7.99 -23.63 23.23
C LYS A 212 7.95 -22.15 23.63
N VAL A 213 7.61 -21.25 22.73
CA VAL A 213 7.43 -19.83 23.04
C VAL A 213 6.18 -19.66 23.89
N LEU A 214 5.06 -20.29 23.51
CA LEU A 214 3.80 -20.23 24.25
C LEU A 214 3.94 -20.78 25.67
N GLU A 215 4.52 -21.98 25.83
CA GLU A 215 4.79 -22.59 27.15
C GLU A 215 5.67 -21.69 28.02
N ARG A 216 6.70 -21.06 27.43
CA ARG A 216 7.59 -20.14 28.15
C ARG A 216 6.89 -18.86 28.57
N VAL A 217 6.10 -18.26 27.68
CA VAL A 217 5.36 -17.02 27.95
C VAL A 217 4.32 -17.27 29.05
N GLN A 218 3.59 -18.39 28.99
CA GLN A 218 2.64 -18.79 30.02
C GLN A 218 3.34 -18.98 31.38
N LEU A 219 4.45 -19.70 31.42
CA LEU A 219 5.22 -19.93 32.65
C LEU A 219 5.77 -18.61 33.24
N LYS A 220 6.27 -17.72 32.39
CA LYS A 220 6.73 -16.38 32.83
C LYS A 220 5.58 -15.55 33.38
N ALA A 221 4.44 -15.53 32.70
CA ALA A 221 3.26 -14.80 33.14
C ALA A 221 2.73 -15.33 34.48
N SER A 222 2.70 -16.65 34.69
CA SER A 222 2.33 -17.23 35.99
C SER A 222 3.35 -16.90 37.08
N THR A 223 4.64 -16.84 36.73
CA THR A 223 5.70 -16.53 37.70
C THR A 223 5.69 -15.06 38.12
N TYR A 224 5.57 -14.13 37.17
CA TYR A 224 5.59 -12.69 37.44
C TYR A 224 4.24 -12.15 37.94
N GLY A 225 3.15 -12.86 37.64
CA GLY A 225 1.80 -12.48 38.04
C GLY A 225 1.45 -12.83 39.49
N GLN A 226 2.24 -13.64 40.19
CA GLN A 226 1.98 -14.05 41.57
C GLN A 226 2.47 -13.00 42.59
N ASP A 227 1.79 -12.91 43.73
CA ASP A 227 2.32 -12.22 44.92
C ASP A 227 3.23 -13.19 45.70
N PRO A 228 4.53 -12.89 45.86
CA PRO A 228 5.45 -13.73 46.63
C PRO A 228 5.03 -13.99 48.08
N ASN A 229 4.16 -13.14 48.65
CA ASN A 229 3.67 -13.25 50.02
C ASN A 229 2.30 -13.96 50.12
N ALA A 230 1.72 -14.41 49.01
CA ALA A 230 0.43 -15.09 49.03
C ALA A 230 0.53 -16.49 49.70
N PRO A 231 -0.51 -16.91 50.44
CA PRO A 231 -0.48 -18.18 51.15
C PRO A 231 -0.38 -19.37 50.17
N ALA A 232 0.55 -20.29 50.43
CA ALA A 232 0.87 -21.46 49.57
C ALA A 232 -0.29 -22.43 49.28
N ALA A 233 -1.48 -22.21 49.87
CA ALA A 233 -2.67 -23.03 49.72
C ALA A 233 -3.72 -22.43 48.76
N ALA A 234 -3.45 -21.28 48.14
CA ALA A 234 -4.34 -20.74 47.11
C ALA A 234 -4.34 -21.63 45.86
N PRO A 235 -5.50 -21.90 45.23
CA PRO A 235 -5.58 -22.69 44.00
C PRO A 235 -4.72 -22.07 42.89
N VAL A 236 -3.92 -22.91 42.21
CA VAL A 236 -3.09 -22.51 41.07
C VAL A 236 -3.96 -21.78 40.03
N GLY A 237 -3.71 -20.48 39.84
CA GLY A 237 -4.36 -19.65 38.83
C GLY A 237 -5.38 -18.62 39.35
N GLN A 238 -5.78 -18.65 40.62
CA GLN A 238 -6.80 -17.72 41.14
C GLN A 238 -6.23 -16.39 41.72
N GLU A 239 -4.91 -16.29 41.85
CA GLU A 239 -4.20 -15.12 42.43
C GLU A 239 -3.20 -14.45 41.47
N CYS A 240 -3.23 -14.76 40.18
CA CYS A 240 -2.35 -14.09 39.22
C CYS A 240 -2.92 -12.73 38.82
N LYS A 241 -2.09 -11.67 38.88
CA LYS A 241 -2.44 -10.29 38.45
C LYS A 241 -3.02 -10.23 37.04
N VAL A 242 -2.61 -11.16 36.17
CA VAL A 242 -3.23 -11.41 34.86
C VAL A 242 -3.29 -12.91 34.62
N ASN A 243 -4.33 -13.37 33.93
CA ASN A 243 -4.46 -14.78 33.54
C ASN A 243 -3.28 -15.19 32.63
N PRO A 244 -2.41 -16.13 33.05
CA PRO A 244 -1.28 -16.56 32.23
C PRO A 244 -1.67 -17.18 30.89
N GLN A 245 -2.83 -17.84 30.83
CA GLN A 245 -3.37 -18.41 29.59
C GLN A 245 -3.73 -17.30 28.58
N LEU A 246 -4.33 -16.21 29.04
CA LEU A 246 -4.66 -15.06 28.20
C LEU A 246 -3.40 -14.48 27.53
N ILE A 247 -2.29 -14.38 28.25
CA ILE A 247 -1.02 -13.88 27.69
C ILE A 247 -0.48 -14.84 26.62
N SER A 248 -0.56 -16.15 26.87
CA SER A 248 -0.19 -17.16 25.88
C SER A 248 -1.08 -17.08 24.63
N ASP A 249 -2.40 -16.92 24.81
CA ASP A 249 -3.36 -16.80 23.72
C ASP A 249 -3.09 -15.54 22.89
N LEU A 250 -2.81 -14.41 23.53
CA LEU A 250 -2.41 -13.16 22.87
C LEU A 250 -1.16 -13.36 21.98
N TYR A 251 -0.17 -14.12 22.47
CA TYR A 251 1.01 -14.45 21.66
C TYR A 251 0.68 -15.34 20.46
N ARG A 252 -0.18 -16.35 20.66
CA ARG A 252 -0.63 -17.27 19.61
C ARG A 252 -1.43 -16.55 18.52
N ASP A 253 -2.37 -15.74 18.93
CA ASP A 253 -3.42 -15.22 18.05
C ASP A 253 -3.00 -13.88 17.42
N PHE A 254 -2.06 -13.14 18.03
CA PHE A 254 -1.67 -11.80 17.56
C PHE A 254 -0.16 -11.60 17.41
N VAL A 255 0.65 -11.77 18.46
CA VAL A 255 2.09 -11.41 18.40
C VAL A 255 2.83 -12.25 17.36
N MET A 256 2.67 -13.58 17.37
CA MET A 256 3.35 -14.46 16.42
C MET A 256 2.86 -14.26 14.98
N PRO A 257 1.54 -14.24 14.68
CA PRO A 257 1.05 -13.95 13.34
C PRO A 257 1.56 -12.62 12.78
N LEU A 258 1.46 -11.51 13.53
CA LEU A 258 1.95 -10.20 13.09
C LEU A 258 3.48 -10.18 12.91
N THR A 259 4.23 -10.90 13.77
CA THR A 259 5.68 -11.06 13.58
C THR A 259 6.00 -11.82 12.29
N LYS A 260 5.21 -12.84 11.92
CA LYS A 260 5.39 -13.59 10.67
C LYS A 260 5.02 -12.75 9.46
N GLU A 261 3.95 -11.96 9.55
CA GLU A 261 3.59 -10.98 8.52
C GLU A 261 4.76 -10.01 8.24
N VAL A 262 5.35 -9.40 9.27
CA VAL A 262 6.55 -8.55 9.10
C VAL A 262 7.70 -9.30 8.42
N GLN A 263 7.92 -10.57 8.78
CA GLN A 263 8.97 -11.39 8.16
C GLN A 263 8.68 -11.64 6.67
N VAL A 264 7.43 -11.96 6.30
CA VAL A 264 7.01 -12.16 4.90
C VAL A 264 7.21 -10.87 4.12
N GLN A 265 6.68 -9.74 4.60
CA GLN A 265 6.83 -8.44 3.94
C GLN A 265 8.31 -8.07 3.74
N TYR A 266 9.15 -8.36 4.74
CA TYR A 266 10.59 -8.12 4.66
C TYR A 266 11.27 -8.99 3.61
N LEU A 267 10.98 -10.29 3.59
CA LEU A 267 11.57 -11.24 2.64
C LEU A 267 11.16 -10.92 1.21
N LEU A 268 9.91 -10.55 0.97
CA LEU A 268 9.45 -10.15 -0.37
C LEU A 268 10.16 -8.89 -0.89
N GLN A 269 10.63 -8.02 0.01
CA GLN A 269 11.46 -6.85 -0.34
C GLN A 269 12.97 -7.15 -0.36
N ARG A 270 13.38 -8.39 -0.05
CA ARG A 270 14.79 -8.72 0.24
C ARG A 270 15.64 -8.99 -1.01
N VAL A 271 15.02 -9.49 -2.06
CA VAL A 271 15.63 -9.67 -3.38
C VAL A 271 14.95 -8.70 -4.32
N ALA A 272 15.72 -7.99 -5.13
CA ALA A 272 15.16 -7.12 -6.16
C ALA A 272 14.42 -8.00 -7.18
N HIS A 273 13.10 -8.02 -7.10
CA HIS A 273 12.26 -8.69 -8.07
C HIS A 273 11.01 -7.83 -8.30
N PRO A 274 10.87 -7.17 -9.45
CA PRO A 274 9.66 -6.44 -9.74
C PRO A 274 8.59 -7.44 -10.15
N SER A 275 7.97 -8.14 -9.19
CA SER A 275 6.67 -8.75 -9.47
C SER A 275 5.67 -7.60 -9.69
N ILE A 276 4.93 -7.66 -10.80
CA ILE A 276 4.09 -6.57 -11.28
C ILE A 276 2.67 -7.10 -11.44
N ALA A 277 1.74 -6.57 -10.66
CA ALA A 277 0.32 -6.86 -10.83
C ALA A 277 -0.23 -6.03 -12.00
N VAL A 278 -0.94 -6.66 -12.93
CA VAL A 278 -1.44 -6.02 -14.15
C VAL A 278 -2.95 -6.18 -14.22
N ALA A 279 -3.68 -5.07 -14.36
CA ALA A 279 -5.14 -5.11 -14.51
C ALA A 279 -5.52 -5.61 -15.91
N GLY A 280 -6.11 -6.81 -16.00
CA GLY A 280 -6.55 -7.42 -17.26
C GLY A 280 -5.69 -8.61 -17.71
N VAL A 281 -6.09 -9.23 -18.81
CA VAL A 281 -5.47 -10.47 -19.31
C VAL A 281 -4.11 -10.23 -19.96
N GLU A 282 -3.36 -11.31 -20.16
CA GLU A 282 -2.13 -11.29 -20.97
C GLU A 282 -2.37 -10.66 -22.35
N GLY A 283 -1.47 -9.77 -22.75
CA GLY A 283 -1.56 -9.04 -24.02
C GLY A 283 -2.54 -7.87 -24.06
N SER A 284 -3.32 -7.63 -22.98
CA SER A 284 -4.13 -6.41 -22.83
C SER A 284 -3.27 -5.14 -22.80
N PHE A 285 -3.87 -3.95 -22.92
CA PHE A 285 -3.10 -2.71 -22.92
C PHE A 285 -2.30 -2.48 -21.61
N CYS A 286 -2.83 -2.86 -20.45
CA CYS A 286 -2.07 -2.79 -19.19
C CYS A 286 -0.86 -3.73 -19.21
N TRP A 287 -1.02 -4.92 -19.81
CA TRP A 287 0.07 -5.88 -19.96
C TRP A 287 1.17 -5.33 -20.87
N LEU A 288 0.78 -4.77 -22.02
CA LEU A 288 1.70 -4.10 -22.94
C LEU A 288 2.37 -2.89 -22.28
N ALA A 289 1.67 -2.15 -21.43
CA ALA A 289 2.24 -1.03 -20.69
C ALA A 289 3.29 -1.51 -19.68
N ALA A 290 3.00 -2.59 -18.96
CA ALA A 290 3.95 -3.22 -18.05
C ALA A 290 5.19 -3.71 -18.79
N GLN A 291 5.02 -4.39 -19.92
CA GLN A 291 6.15 -4.81 -20.77
C GLN A 291 6.93 -3.60 -21.31
N ALA A 292 6.27 -2.53 -21.75
CA ALA A 292 6.96 -1.35 -22.26
C ALA A 292 7.79 -0.62 -21.19
N HIS A 293 7.36 -0.67 -19.93
CA HIS A 293 8.06 -0.01 -18.82
C HIS A 293 9.16 -0.88 -18.21
N PHE A 294 8.86 -2.16 -17.97
CA PHE A 294 9.74 -3.09 -17.26
C PHE A 294 10.54 -4.02 -18.18
N GLY A 295 10.12 -4.17 -19.44
CA GLY A 295 10.57 -5.18 -20.41
C GLY A 295 11.93 -4.93 -21.06
N GLY A 296 12.92 -4.50 -20.29
CA GLY A 296 14.32 -4.65 -20.71
C GLY A 296 14.71 -6.12 -20.89
N GLU A 297 15.99 -6.41 -21.13
CA GLU A 297 16.52 -7.76 -21.41
C GLU A 297 16.27 -8.82 -20.29
N THR A 298 15.75 -8.40 -19.15
CA THR A 298 15.65 -9.21 -17.92
C THR A 298 14.22 -9.50 -17.46
N LEU A 299 13.17 -8.93 -18.08
CA LEU A 299 11.80 -9.18 -17.65
C LEU A 299 11.34 -10.57 -18.10
N GLN A 300 11.09 -11.45 -17.16
CA GLN A 300 10.48 -12.76 -17.41
C GLN A 300 8.96 -12.65 -17.31
N LYS A 301 8.25 -13.44 -18.12
CA LYS A 301 6.77 -13.42 -18.20
C LYS A 301 6.14 -13.71 -16.83
N GLU A 302 6.76 -14.59 -16.05
CA GLU A 302 6.33 -15.02 -14.73
C GLU A 302 6.32 -13.87 -13.70
N GLN A 303 6.98 -12.75 -14.01
CA GLN A 303 6.99 -11.56 -13.16
C GLN A 303 5.75 -10.68 -13.36
N LEU A 304 4.99 -10.89 -14.45
CA LEU A 304 3.73 -10.20 -14.72
C LEU A 304 2.57 -11.07 -14.21
N LEU A 305 1.91 -10.61 -13.15
CA LEU A 305 0.80 -11.32 -12.52
C LEU A 305 -0.52 -10.66 -12.93
N GLN A 306 -1.38 -11.42 -13.59
CA GLN A 306 -2.71 -10.96 -13.96
C GLN A 306 -3.57 -10.72 -12.71
N ALA A 307 -4.27 -9.58 -12.70
CA ALA A 307 -5.28 -9.22 -11.71
C ALA A 307 -6.64 -9.00 -12.40
N GLU A 308 -7.72 -9.49 -11.79
CA GLU A 308 -9.07 -9.38 -12.35
C GLU A 308 -9.66 -7.96 -12.37
N SER A 309 -9.08 -7.02 -11.61
CA SER A 309 -9.57 -5.64 -11.49
C SER A 309 -8.46 -4.68 -11.08
N ILE A 310 -8.70 -3.38 -11.25
CA ILE A 310 -7.83 -2.30 -10.75
C ILE A 310 -7.74 -2.40 -9.22
N SER A 311 -8.87 -2.59 -8.55
CA SER A 311 -8.93 -2.80 -7.10
C SER A 311 -8.04 -3.95 -6.61
N LYS A 312 -8.00 -5.07 -7.34
CA LYS A 312 -7.13 -6.21 -7.03
C LYS A 312 -5.64 -5.87 -7.19
N VAL A 313 -5.26 -5.09 -8.20
CA VAL A 313 -3.87 -4.60 -8.36
C VAL A 313 -3.44 -3.78 -7.15
N PHE A 314 -4.26 -2.83 -6.70
CA PHE A 314 -3.95 -2.02 -5.51
C PHE A 314 -3.83 -2.88 -4.26
N TYR A 315 -4.74 -3.84 -4.08
CA TYR A 315 -4.67 -4.80 -2.98
C TYR A 315 -3.37 -5.60 -2.99
N ASP A 316 -2.97 -6.14 -4.15
CA ASP A 316 -1.76 -6.97 -4.26
C ASP A 316 -0.50 -6.16 -3.93
N VAL A 317 -0.39 -4.93 -4.41
CA VAL A 317 0.75 -4.06 -4.08
C VAL A 317 0.75 -3.69 -2.60
N ASN A 318 -0.42 -3.33 -2.05
CA ASN A 318 -0.53 -2.95 -0.64
C ASN A 318 -0.20 -4.13 0.30
N ALA A 319 -0.64 -5.33 -0.05
CA ALA A 319 -0.35 -6.58 0.66
C ALA A 319 1.09 -7.10 0.43
N ASN A 320 1.94 -6.37 -0.31
CA ASN A 320 3.28 -6.80 -0.74
C ASN A 320 3.29 -8.09 -1.58
N ARG A 321 2.15 -8.49 -2.15
CA ARG A 321 2.08 -9.57 -3.14
C ARG A 321 2.64 -9.15 -4.48
N THR A 322 2.83 -7.87 -4.75
CA THR A 322 3.63 -7.43 -5.90
C THR A 322 4.39 -6.18 -5.51
N ALA A 323 5.56 -5.97 -6.11
CA ALA A 323 6.34 -4.75 -5.88
C ALA A 323 5.68 -3.54 -6.57
N TYR A 324 5.08 -3.78 -7.73
CA TYR A 324 4.47 -2.77 -8.57
C TYR A 324 3.09 -3.20 -9.06
N GLY A 325 2.26 -2.22 -9.38
CA GLY A 325 1.00 -2.42 -10.08
C GLY A 325 0.95 -1.55 -11.31
N VAL A 326 0.39 -2.05 -12.42
CA VAL A 326 0.13 -1.26 -13.63
C VAL A 326 -1.37 -1.17 -13.86
N VAL A 327 -1.86 0.06 -13.83
CA VAL A 327 -3.29 0.38 -13.97
C VAL A 327 -3.48 1.53 -14.96
N PRO A 328 -4.60 1.57 -15.69
CA PRO A 328 -4.90 2.72 -16.54
C PRO A 328 -5.38 3.88 -15.65
N ILE A 329 -4.97 5.11 -15.96
CA ILE A 329 -5.39 6.32 -15.22
C ILE A 329 -6.27 7.25 -16.06
N GLU A 330 -6.03 7.29 -17.37
CA GLU A 330 -6.71 8.21 -18.27
C GLU A 330 -6.86 7.60 -19.65
N ASP A 331 -8.05 7.76 -20.20
CA ASP A 331 -8.43 7.45 -21.56
C ASP A 331 -8.62 8.74 -22.34
N SER A 332 -7.94 8.91 -23.46
CA SER A 332 -8.06 10.15 -24.25
C SER A 332 -9.47 10.43 -24.79
N ARG A 333 -10.40 9.46 -24.76
CA ARG A 333 -11.80 9.61 -25.18
C ARG A 333 -12.77 9.53 -24.01
N LEU A 334 -12.52 8.66 -23.03
CA LEU A 334 -13.40 8.48 -21.87
C LEU A 334 -13.04 9.39 -20.68
N GLY A 335 -11.88 10.03 -20.72
CA GLY A 335 -11.34 10.85 -19.65
C GLY A 335 -10.70 10.03 -18.53
N MET A 336 -10.66 10.60 -17.33
CA MET A 336 -10.02 9.98 -16.16
C MET A 336 -10.78 8.77 -15.64
N ILE A 337 -10.05 7.72 -15.30
CA ILE A 337 -10.60 6.46 -14.80
C ILE A 337 -10.88 6.61 -13.30
N LYS A 338 -12.17 6.73 -12.96
CA LYS A 338 -12.64 7.02 -11.61
C LYS A 338 -12.25 5.97 -10.58
N GLU A 339 -12.20 4.68 -10.96
CA GLU A 339 -11.75 3.61 -10.06
C GLU A 339 -10.28 3.82 -9.64
N THR A 340 -9.38 4.09 -10.58
CA THR A 340 -7.96 4.36 -10.28
C THR A 340 -7.79 5.59 -9.40
N GLN A 341 -8.55 6.67 -9.68
CA GLN A 341 -8.54 7.85 -8.82
C GLN A 341 -8.96 7.51 -7.38
N ALA A 342 -10.08 6.80 -7.21
CA ALA A 342 -10.58 6.39 -5.90
C ALA A 342 -9.55 5.52 -5.13
N GLN A 343 -8.94 4.55 -5.82
CA GLN A 343 -7.92 3.68 -5.23
C GLN A 343 -6.65 4.43 -4.79
N LEU A 344 -6.18 5.42 -5.57
CA LEU A 344 -5.07 6.30 -5.17
C LEU A 344 -5.44 7.13 -3.94
N MET A 345 -6.67 7.63 -3.89
CA MET A 345 -7.16 8.44 -2.77
C MET A 345 -7.28 7.65 -1.47
N GLN A 346 -7.73 6.40 -1.54
CA GLN A 346 -8.00 5.55 -0.37
C GLN A 346 -6.77 4.77 0.12
N SER A 347 -5.78 4.54 -0.73
CA SER A 347 -4.57 3.80 -0.36
C SER A 347 -3.42 4.72 0.09
N SER A 348 -2.36 4.10 0.61
CA SER A 348 -1.07 4.75 0.90
C SER A 348 -0.07 4.62 -0.27
N LEU A 349 -0.48 3.96 -1.36
CA LEU A 349 0.35 3.76 -2.55
C LEU A 349 0.61 5.07 -3.27
N LYS A 350 1.67 5.07 -4.08
CA LYS A 350 2.19 6.21 -4.79
C LYS A 350 2.32 5.88 -6.26
N VAL A 351 1.97 6.83 -7.12
CA VAL A 351 2.37 6.80 -8.53
C VAL A 351 3.89 7.02 -8.61
N SER A 352 4.55 6.08 -9.27
CA SER A 352 6.02 6.01 -9.37
C SER A 352 6.52 6.14 -10.81
N ALA A 353 5.66 5.90 -11.80
CA ALA A 353 5.92 6.17 -13.20
C ALA A 353 4.61 6.35 -13.96
N GLU A 354 4.68 6.94 -15.15
CA GLU A 354 3.61 6.96 -16.13
C GLU A 354 4.05 6.34 -17.46
N ILE A 355 3.09 5.77 -18.18
CA ILE A 355 3.29 5.15 -19.48
C ILE A 355 2.16 5.61 -20.38
N VAL A 356 2.46 5.97 -21.63
CA VAL A 356 1.44 6.35 -22.62
C VAL A 356 1.53 5.38 -23.79
N LEU A 357 0.44 4.68 -24.09
CA LEU A 357 0.33 3.82 -25.27
C LEU A 357 -0.65 4.38 -26.29
N THR A 358 -0.37 4.25 -27.58
CA THR A 358 -1.38 4.52 -28.62
C THR A 358 -2.27 3.31 -28.80
N ARG A 359 -3.58 3.48 -29.03
CA ARG A 359 -4.48 2.36 -29.26
C ARG A 359 -4.27 1.74 -30.63
N SER A 360 -4.12 0.42 -30.63
CA SER A 360 -4.13 -0.42 -31.82
C SER A 360 -5.08 -1.58 -31.57
N PHE A 361 -6.08 -1.74 -32.45
CA PHE A 361 -7.03 -2.83 -32.38
C PHE A 361 -6.95 -3.67 -33.66
N ILE A 362 -7.19 -4.95 -33.50
CA ILE A 362 -7.40 -5.91 -34.57
C ILE A 362 -8.77 -6.59 -34.39
N PHE A 363 -9.25 -7.22 -35.44
CA PHE A 363 -10.30 -8.22 -35.35
C PHE A 363 -9.65 -9.59 -35.18
N ALA A 364 -10.13 -10.40 -34.22
CA ALA A 364 -9.61 -11.75 -33.98
C ALA A 364 -10.74 -12.75 -33.74
N ALA A 365 -10.54 -13.99 -34.19
CA ALA A 365 -11.50 -15.09 -34.03
C ALA A 365 -10.77 -16.43 -33.93
N LYS A 366 -11.47 -17.49 -33.49
CA LYS A 366 -10.90 -18.85 -33.41
C LYS A 366 -10.48 -19.43 -34.76
N ASP A 367 -11.22 -19.08 -35.81
CA ASP A 367 -10.93 -19.50 -37.17
C ASP A 367 -10.69 -18.25 -38.03
N LYS A 368 -9.46 -18.10 -38.51
CA LYS A 368 -9.06 -17.03 -39.42
C LYS A 368 -9.94 -16.90 -40.68
N GLN A 369 -10.56 -17.99 -41.14
CA GLN A 369 -11.46 -17.97 -42.30
C GLN A 369 -12.83 -17.36 -41.98
N LEU A 370 -13.23 -17.35 -40.72
CA LEU A 370 -14.52 -16.83 -40.28
C LEU A 370 -14.67 -15.34 -40.63
N GLY A 371 -13.58 -14.57 -40.62
CA GLY A 371 -13.63 -13.14 -40.96
C GLY A 371 -14.12 -12.83 -42.37
N LYS A 372 -14.07 -13.80 -43.29
CA LYS A 372 -14.56 -13.69 -44.67
C LYS A 372 -15.94 -14.33 -44.86
N SER A 373 -16.48 -14.96 -43.82
CA SER A 373 -17.78 -15.63 -43.86
C SER A 373 -18.92 -14.69 -43.44
N SER A 374 -20.08 -14.87 -44.05
CA SER A 374 -21.35 -14.30 -43.58
C SER A 374 -21.88 -14.95 -42.29
N ASP A 375 -21.23 -16.03 -41.83
CA ASP A 375 -21.66 -16.80 -40.65
C ASP A 375 -21.34 -16.10 -39.33
N VAL A 376 -20.62 -14.98 -39.33
CA VAL A 376 -20.37 -14.20 -38.11
C VAL A 376 -21.69 -13.72 -37.52
N THR A 377 -21.96 -14.12 -36.27
CA THR A 377 -23.21 -13.80 -35.58
C THR A 377 -23.06 -12.63 -34.63
N LYS A 378 -21.87 -12.43 -34.05
CA LYS A 378 -21.59 -11.38 -33.07
C LYS A 378 -20.17 -10.84 -33.20
N VAL A 379 -20.04 -9.54 -32.95
CA VAL A 379 -18.74 -8.87 -32.82
C VAL A 379 -18.67 -8.19 -31.45
N PHE A 380 -17.75 -8.65 -30.59
CA PHE A 380 -17.54 -8.06 -29.27
C PHE A 380 -16.60 -6.86 -29.38
N CYS A 381 -17.13 -5.66 -29.15
CA CYS A 381 -16.40 -4.40 -29.24
C CYS A 381 -16.26 -3.80 -27.84
N PRO A 382 -15.04 -3.57 -27.34
CA PRO A 382 -14.83 -2.77 -26.13
C PRO A 382 -15.58 -1.43 -26.20
N THR A 383 -16.09 -0.93 -25.07
CA THR A 383 -16.82 0.36 -24.99
C THR A 383 -16.00 1.53 -25.51
N ASP A 384 -14.68 1.41 -25.45
CA ASP A 384 -13.71 2.32 -26.01
C ASP A 384 -13.35 1.95 -27.48
N THR A 385 -14.22 1.32 -28.26
CA THR A 385 -13.93 1.11 -29.70
C THR A 385 -14.22 2.40 -30.47
N ASP A 386 -13.36 2.75 -31.45
CA ASP A 386 -13.61 3.93 -32.29
C ASP A 386 -14.81 3.72 -33.23
N ALA A 387 -15.60 4.76 -33.48
CA ALA A 387 -16.79 4.69 -34.32
C ALA A 387 -16.48 4.21 -35.74
N GLY A 388 -15.31 4.54 -36.30
CA GLY A 388 -14.87 4.03 -37.60
C GLY A 388 -14.63 2.52 -37.59
N LEU A 389 -14.12 1.96 -36.48
CA LEU A 389 -13.91 0.52 -36.36
C LEU A 389 -15.23 -0.23 -36.12
N ILE A 390 -16.18 0.38 -35.37
CA ILE A 390 -17.54 -0.13 -35.23
C ILE A 390 -18.24 -0.16 -36.59
N ALA A 391 -18.22 0.93 -37.34
CA ALA A 391 -18.80 1.01 -38.67
C ALA A 391 -18.15 0.00 -39.64
N HIS A 392 -16.83 -0.20 -39.54
CA HIS A 392 -16.13 -1.22 -40.32
C HIS A 392 -16.58 -2.64 -39.94
N ALA A 393 -16.84 -2.92 -38.67
CA ALA A 393 -17.39 -4.20 -38.23
C ALA A 393 -18.81 -4.43 -38.79
N GLU A 394 -19.68 -3.42 -38.71
CA GLU A 394 -21.04 -3.47 -39.27
C GLU A 394 -21.04 -3.64 -40.79
N GLN A 395 -20.09 -3.00 -41.49
CA GLN A 395 -19.91 -3.15 -42.93
C GLN A 395 -19.37 -4.54 -43.30
N SER A 396 -18.42 -5.07 -42.52
CA SER A 396 -17.79 -6.37 -42.76
C SER A 396 -18.75 -7.52 -42.48
N TRP A 397 -19.60 -7.39 -41.45
CA TRP A 397 -20.57 -8.42 -41.05
C TRP A 397 -21.97 -7.81 -40.81
N PRO A 398 -22.73 -7.48 -41.87
CA PRO A 398 -24.02 -6.79 -41.75
C PRO A 398 -25.11 -7.56 -41.00
N SER A 399 -24.98 -8.88 -40.91
CA SER A 399 -25.90 -9.76 -40.17
C SER A 399 -25.46 -10.02 -38.73
N ALA A 400 -24.26 -9.59 -38.34
CA ALA A 400 -23.75 -9.79 -37.00
C ALA A 400 -24.27 -8.72 -36.04
N GLN A 401 -24.52 -9.11 -34.79
CA GLN A 401 -24.79 -8.17 -33.72
C GLN A 401 -23.47 -7.60 -33.18
N VAL A 402 -23.29 -6.28 -33.26
CA VAL A 402 -22.18 -5.61 -32.55
C VAL A 402 -22.57 -5.45 -31.08
N ILE A 403 -21.81 -6.08 -30.18
CA ILE A 403 -22.06 -6.10 -28.75
C ILE A 403 -20.97 -5.32 -28.04
N SER A 404 -21.37 -4.27 -27.32
CA SER A 404 -20.45 -3.52 -26.46
C SER A 404 -20.05 -4.37 -25.24
N VAL A 405 -18.75 -4.48 -24.99
CA VAL A 405 -18.17 -5.16 -23.82
C VAL A 405 -17.27 -4.19 -23.04
N SER A 406 -16.97 -4.49 -21.78
CA SER A 406 -16.30 -3.54 -20.89
C SER A 406 -14.87 -3.18 -21.32
N ASN A 407 -14.11 -4.12 -21.87
CA ASN A 407 -12.72 -3.95 -22.30
C ASN A 407 -12.25 -5.11 -23.21
N VAL A 408 -11.02 -5.03 -23.70
CA VAL A 408 -10.39 -6.06 -24.57
C VAL A 408 -10.33 -7.45 -23.94
N SER A 409 -10.18 -7.54 -22.61
CA SER A 409 -10.12 -8.82 -21.89
C SER A 409 -11.44 -9.57 -21.99
N GLU A 410 -12.56 -8.86 -21.80
CA GLU A 410 -13.88 -9.46 -21.98
C GLU A 410 -14.12 -9.87 -23.44
N ALA A 411 -13.70 -9.03 -24.40
CA ALA A 411 -13.85 -9.32 -25.83
C ALA A 411 -13.20 -10.66 -26.22
N VAL A 412 -11.93 -10.88 -25.84
CA VAL A 412 -11.22 -12.13 -26.18
C VAL A 412 -11.79 -13.34 -25.46
N ILE A 413 -12.15 -13.22 -24.19
CA ILE A 413 -12.75 -14.31 -23.42
C ILE A 413 -14.08 -14.74 -24.05
N ARG A 414 -14.93 -13.78 -24.47
CA ARG A 414 -16.22 -14.10 -25.08
C ARG A 414 -16.06 -14.68 -26.48
N ALA A 415 -15.19 -14.12 -27.32
CA ALA A 415 -14.92 -14.68 -28.64
C ALA A 415 -14.30 -16.07 -28.59
N PHE A 416 -13.52 -16.37 -27.54
CA PHE A 416 -13.01 -17.71 -27.31
C PHE A 416 -14.09 -18.69 -26.80
N ASN A 417 -15.20 -18.26 -26.22
CA ASN A 417 -16.21 -19.18 -25.69
C ASN A 417 -17.42 -19.36 -26.61
N GLU A 418 -17.72 -18.39 -27.47
CA GLU A 418 -18.89 -18.39 -28.36
C GLU A 418 -18.50 -18.74 -29.81
N ALA A 419 -19.23 -19.66 -30.44
CA ALA A 419 -19.02 -20.02 -31.84
C ALA A 419 -19.45 -18.89 -32.79
N SER A 420 -18.78 -18.79 -33.94
CA SER A 420 -19.09 -17.81 -34.98
C SER A 420 -19.11 -16.36 -34.48
N THR A 421 -18.11 -16.00 -33.66
CA THR A 421 -17.95 -14.66 -33.09
C THR A 421 -16.57 -14.09 -33.37
N VAL A 422 -16.48 -12.76 -33.33
CA VAL A 422 -15.25 -11.98 -33.54
C VAL A 422 -15.02 -11.04 -32.36
N ALA A 423 -13.78 -10.86 -31.92
CA ALA A 423 -13.37 -9.86 -30.94
C ALA A 423 -12.67 -8.69 -31.60
N VAL A 424 -12.97 -7.47 -31.16
CA VAL A 424 -12.08 -6.31 -31.31
C VAL A 424 -11.13 -6.28 -30.12
N THR A 425 -9.83 -6.45 -30.37
CA THR A 425 -8.83 -6.66 -29.31
C THR A 425 -7.42 -6.22 -29.75
N THR A 426 -6.42 -6.37 -28.87
CA THR A 426 -5.00 -6.22 -29.23
C THR A 426 -4.45 -7.50 -29.86
N SER A 427 -3.38 -7.38 -30.65
CA SER A 427 -2.67 -8.54 -31.21
C SER A 427 -2.15 -9.49 -30.11
N GLY A 428 -1.54 -8.94 -29.06
CA GLY A 428 -1.02 -9.73 -27.94
C GLY A 428 -2.12 -10.49 -27.20
N ALA A 429 -3.29 -9.88 -26.97
CA ALA A 429 -4.38 -10.57 -26.29
C ALA A 429 -5.01 -11.67 -27.16
N ALA A 430 -5.10 -11.46 -28.47
CA ALA A 430 -5.54 -12.50 -29.40
C ALA A 430 -4.59 -13.72 -29.36
N GLU A 431 -3.28 -13.49 -29.50
CA GLU A 431 -2.26 -14.54 -29.47
C GLU A 431 -2.29 -15.32 -28.15
N ALA A 432 -2.33 -14.61 -27.01
CA ALA A 432 -2.34 -15.23 -25.68
C ALA A 432 -3.58 -16.11 -25.42
N HIS A 433 -4.69 -15.86 -26.13
CA HIS A 433 -5.95 -16.61 -25.98
C HIS A 433 -6.23 -17.54 -27.17
N GLY A 434 -5.25 -17.78 -28.05
CA GLY A 434 -5.38 -18.69 -29.18
C GLY A 434 -6.43 -18.24 -30.21
N LEU A 435 -6.58 -16.92 -30.40
CA LEU A 435 -7.38 -16.34 -31.47
C LEU A 435 -6.45 -15.86 -32.60
N ASP A 436 -6.84 -16.13 -33.84
CA ASP A 436 -6.15 -15.64 -35.02
C ASP A 436 -6.70 -14.28 -35.43
N GLN A 437 -5.80 -13.38 -35.85
CA GLN A 437 -6.20 -12.15 -36.52
C GLN A 437 -6.97 -12.48 -37.80
N VAL A 438 -8.14 -11.86 -37.99
CA VAL A 438 -8.96 -12.04 -39.18
C VAL A 438 -8.79 -10.89 -40.17
N ASP A 439 -8.73 -11.25 -41.45
CA ASP A 439 -8.70 -10.30 -42.57
C ASP A 439 -10.13 -10.02 -43.04
N THR A 440 -10.54 -8.75 -42.96
CA THR A 440 -11.88 -8.28 -43.36
C THR A 440 -11.92 -7.78 -44.82
N GLY A 441 -10.82 -7.92 -45.58
CA GLY A 441 -10.76 -7.56 -47.00
C GLY A 441 -10.71 -6.06 -47.30
N ASN A 442 -10.95 -5.19 -46.32
CA ASN A 442 -10.71 -3.75 -46.38
C ASN A 442 -9.62 -3.42 -45.35
N THR A 443 -8.47 -2.92 -45.82
CA THR A 443 -7.33 -2.55 -44.97
C THR A 443 -7.62 -1.28 -44.16
N LEU A 444 -8.42 -1.42 -43.10
CA LEU A 444 -8.57 -0.44 -42.01
C LEU A 444 -7.95 -0.92 -40.70
N ALA A 445 -7.58 -2.20 -40.60
CA ALA A 445 -6.92 -2.77 -39.42
C ALA A 445 -5.50 -2.20 -39.15
N SER A 446 -5.00 -1.31 -40.02
CA SER A 446 -3.81 -0.50 -39.80
C SER A 446 -4.12 0.98 -40.04
N ALA A 447 -5.13 1.55 -39.38
CA ALA A 447 -5.28 3.01 -39.30
C ALA A 447 -4.18 3.63 -38.41
N VAL A 448 -2.92 3.49 -38.84
CA VAL A 448 -1.79 4.26 -38.32
C VAL A 448 -1.95 5.68 -38.86
N LEU A 449 -2.60 6.55 -38.10
CA LEU A 449 -2.56 7.99 -38.35
C LEU A 449 -1.09 8.43 -38.35
N LYS A 450 -0.62 9.03 -39.45
CA LYS A 450 0.77 9.51 -39.59
C LYS A 450 1.09 10.56 -38.52
N PRO A 451 2.34 10.62 -38.00
CA PRO A 451 2.73 11.62 -37.01
C PRO A 451 2.82 13.02 -37.65
N SER A 452 2.11 14.00 -37.09
CA SER A 452 2.51 15.41 -37.23
C SER A 452 3.55 15.72 -36.17
N ALA A 453 4.72 16.11 -36.62
CA ALA A 453 5.75 16.69 -35.78
C ALA A 453 5.32 18.12 -35.45
N GLU A 454 5.03 18.40 -34.18
CA GLU A 454 5.41 19.63 -33.47
C GLU A 454 4.89 19.56 -32.03
N GLY A 455 5.75 19.99 -31.10
CA GLY A 455 5.54 19.86 -29.68
C GLY A 455 4.61 20.91 -29.10
N GLY A 456 3.92 20.51 -28.03
CA GLY A 456 3.19 21.42 -27.14
C GLY A 456 1.69 21.28 -27.28
N SER A 457 1.05 20.78 -26.21
CA SER A 457 -0.40 20.58 -26.06
C SER A 457 -0.99 19.35 -26.77
N MET A 458 -1.22 18.29 -25.98
CA MET A 458 -2.11 17.18 -26.32
C MET A 458 -3.58 17.64 -26.22
N SER A 459 -4.02 18.55 -27.10
CA SER A 459 -5.43 18.95 -27.18
C SER A 459 -6.02 18.66 -28.56
N ALA A 460 -6.94 17.68 -28.59
CA ALA A 460 -8.20 17.59 -29.34
C ALA A 460 -8.30 17.98 -30.84
N ALA A 461 -7.22 18.25 -31.57
CA ALA A 461 -7.27 18.48 -33.01
C ALA A 461 -6.31 17.53 -33.75
N GLY A 462 -6.81 16.33 -34.08
CA GLY A 462 -6.14 15.37 -34.98
C GLY A 462 -5.20 14.34 -34.33
N GLY A 463 -5.14 14.25 -33.00
CA GLY A 463 -4.20 13.37 -32.27
C GLY A 463 -4.64 11.90 -32.17
N LYS A 464 -3.68 10.97 -32.25
CA LYS A 464 -3.89 9.52 -32.02
C LYS A 464 -4.58 9.26 -30.68
N SER A 465 -5.57 8.36 -30.66
CA SER A 465 -6.20 7.87 -29.43
C SER A 465 -5.16 7.17 -28.54
N PHE A 466 -5.13 7.52 -27.25
CA PHE A 466 -4.13 7.01 -26.31
C PHE A 466 -4.71 6.52 -24.97
N ILE A 467 -3.95 5.56 -24.46
CA ILE A 467 -3.82 4.92 -23.15
C ILE A 467 -2.89 5.61 -22.17
N ARG A 468 -3.29 6.31 -21.10
CA ARG A 468 -2.33 6.65 -20.04
C ARG A 468 -2.45 5.66 -18.89
N PHE A 469 -1.32 5.09 -18.52
CA PHE A 469 -1.16 4.15 -17.42
C PHE A 469 -0.22 4.73 -16.37
N VAL A 470 -0.37 4.25 -15.15
CA VAL A 470 0.52 4.56 -14.04
C VAL A 470 1.06 3.28 -13.43
N VAL A 471 2.31 3.37 -12.97
CA VAL A 471 2.91 2.37 -12.12
C VAL A 471 2.68 2.79 -10.67
N VAL A 472 1.95 1.99 -9.91
CA VAL A 472 1.72 2.18 -8.48
C VAL A 472 2.68 1.34 -7.66
N SER A 473 3.22 1.90 -6.58
CA SER A 473 4.08 1.19 -5.64
C SER A 473 3.97 1.81 -4.25
N LYS A 474 4.65 1.24 -3.23
CA LYS A 474 4.70 1.84 -1.88
C LYS A 474 5.63 3.07 -1.81
N GLY A 475 6.39 3.36 -2.86
CA GLY A 475 7.31 4.48 -2.92
C GLY A 475 7.19 5.25 -4.24
N TYR A 476 7.98 6.29 -4.37
CA TYR A 476 8.13 7.06 -5.59
C TYR A 476 9.62 7.36 -5.81
N PRO A 477 10.06 7.54 -7.07
CA PRO A 477 11.46 7.80 -7.41
C PRO A 477 11.93 9.17 -6.88
N ALA A 478 13.24 9.37 -6.90
CA ALA A 478 13.83 10.69 -6.66
C ALA A 478 13.60 11.63 -7.86
N ALA A 479 13.67 12.94 -7.61
CA ALA A 479 13.51 13.97 -8.63
C ALA A 479 14.48 13.78 -9.80
N THR A 480 13.96 13.89 -11.02
CA THR A 480 14.73 13.84 -12.28
C THR A 480 14.87 15.22 -12.91
N GLY A 481 14.16 16.23 -12.40
CA GLY A 481 14.09 17.59 -12.93
C GLY A 481 13.09 17.73 -14.08
N LYS A 482 12.45 16.63 -14.50
CA LYS A 482 11.37 16.60 -15.50
C LYS A 482 10.27 15.67 -15.01
N ASP A 483 9.67 16.06 -13.89
CA ASP A 483 8.72 15.24 -13.15
C ASP A 483 7.32 15.85 -13.17
N LYS A 484 6.34 15.00 -12.87
CA LYS A 484 5.00 15.40 -12.46
C LYS A 484 4.71 14.85 -11.06
N SER A 485 3.76 15.47 -10.40
CA SER A 485 3.24 14.98 -9.12
C SER A 485 1.72 14.90 -9.17
N CYS A 486 1.17 13.79 -8.66
CA CYS A 486 -0.25 13.69 -8.36
C CYS A 486 -0.46 14.06 -6.89
N VAL A 487 -1.46 14.90 -6.63
CA VAL A 487 -1.88 15.28 -5.29
C VAL A 487 -3.40 15.27 -5.20
N SER A 488 -3.91 15.11 -3.99
CA SER A 488 -5.29 15.45 -3.70
C SER A 488 -5.37 16.68 -2.83
N MET A 489 -6.39 17.50 -3.07
CA MET A 489 -6.71 18.67 -2.26
C MET A 489 -8.10 18.47 -1.64
N GLU A 490 -8.14 18.39 -0.32
CA GLU A 490 -9.39 18.37 0.45
C GLU A 490 -9.75 19.81 0.79
N ILE A 491 -10.72 20.35 0.06
CA ILE A 491 -11.06 21.77 0.09
C ILE A 491 -12.41 21.95 0.76
N LYS A 492 -12.50 22.95 1.65
CA LYS A 492 -13.79 23.36 2.21
C LYS A 492 -14.75 23.80 1.11
N HIS A 493 -15.99 23.32 1.17
CA HIS A 493 -17.01 23.65 0.17
C HIS A 493 -17.61 25.04 0.40
N GLU A 494 -16.82 26.09 0.12
CA GLU A 494 -17.16 27.50 0.31
C GLU A 494 -16.81 28.31 -0.96
N VAL A 495 -17.39 29.51 -1.08
CA VAL A 495 -17.15 30.38 -2.24
C VAL A 495 -15.67 30.78 -2.31
N GLY A 496 -15.04 30.52 -3.46
CA GLY A 496 -13.66 30.92 -3.73
C GLY A 496 -12.58 29.98 -3.19
N SER A 497 -12.93 28.86 -2.52
CA SER A 497 -11.93 27.95 -1.96
C SER A 497 -11.04 27.28 -3.02
N LEU A 498 -11.62 26.80 -4.13
CA LEU A 498 -10.83 26.24 -5.23
C LEU A 498 -9.95 27.31 -5.89
N LEU A 499 -10.50 28.51 -6.12
CA LEU A 499 -9.73 29.62 -6.70
C LEU A 499 -8.52 29.97 -5.83
N SER A 500 -8.70 30.03 -4.52
CA SER A 500 -7.62 30.27 -3.56
C SER A 500 -6.52 29.20 -3.65
N ALA A 501 -6.88 27.93 -3.84
CA ALA A 501 -5.91 26.86 -4.04
C ALA A 501 -5.16 27.00 -5.37
N LEU A 502 -5.88 27.29 -6.45
CA LEU A 502 -5.29 27.51 -7.78
C LEU A 502 -4.36 28.73 -7.82
N ASP A 503 -4.71 29.78 -7.09
CA ASP A 503 -3.85 30.96 -6.96
C ASP A 503 -2.52 30.60 -6.29
N VAL A 504 -2.48 29.72 -5.28
CA VAL A 504 -1.21 29.31 -4.66
C VAL A 504 -0.30 28.62 -5.66
N TRP A 505 -0.82 27.68 -6.45
CA TRP A 505 -0.04 27.02 -7.52
C TRP A 505 0.51 28.03 -8.53
N LYS A 506 -0.33 28.97 -8.97
CA LYS A 506 0.05 30.04 -9.89
C LYS A 506 1.16 30.93 -9.34
N HIS A 507 1.07 31.37 -8.09
CA HIS A 507 2.08 32.25 -7.47
C HIS A 507 3.46 31.57 -7.35
N HIS A 508 3.51 30.24 -7.25
CA HIS A 508 4.75 29.47 -7.21
C HIS A 508 5.22 29.00 -8.60
N GLY A 509 4.55 29.45 -9.67
CA GLY A 509 4.92 29.10 -11.04
C GLY A 509 4.70 27.63 -11.40
N ILE A 510 3.74 26.96 -10.75
CA ILE A 510 3.48 25.52 -10.93
C ILE A 510 2.33 25.35 -11.93
N ASN A 511 2.60 24.64 -13.03
CA ASN A 511 1.61 24.34 -14.04
C ASN A 511 0.79 23.09 -13.67
N LEU A 512 -0.51 23.10 -13.93
CA LEU A 512 -1.40 21.95 -13.72
C LEU A 512 -1.61 21.23 -15.06
N THR A 513 -1.60 19.90 -15.04
CA THR A 513 -1.88 19.05 -16.21
C THR A 513 -3.19 18.29 -16.08
N CYS A 514 -3.74 18.18 -14.87
CA CYS A 514 -5.05 17.59 -14.60
C CYS A 514 -5.69 18.28 -13.38
N LEU A 515 -7.00 18.53 -13.44
CA LEU A 515 -7.81 19.02 -12.32
C LEU A 515 -9.19 18.40 -12.40
N GLU A 516 -9.49 17.46 -11.51
CA GLU A 516 -10.74 16.70 -11.49
C GLU A 516 -11.43 16.84 -10.14
N SER A 517 -12.72 17.17 -10.14
CA SER A 517 -13.52 17.17 -8.93
C SER A 517 -13.99 15.76 -8.57
N ILE A 518 -14.01 15.47 -7.27
CA ILE A 518 -14.45 14.19 -6.69
C ILE A 518 -15.47 14.51 -5.61
N TYR A 519 -16.69 14.01 -5.76
CA TYR A 519 -17.76 14.25 -4.80
C TYR A 519 -17.55 13.44 -3.51
N ARG A 520 -17.67 14.10 -2.34
CA ARG A 520 -17.59 13.44 -1.03
C ARG A 520 -18.97 12.94 -0.60
N GLN A 521 -19.14 11.63 -0.47
CA GLN A 521 -20.45 11.03 -0.18
C GLN A 521 -20.96 11.35 1.25
N ASP A 522 -20.09 11.38 2.25
CA ASP A 522 -20.50 11.44 3.66
C ASP A 522 -20.70 12.87 4.20
N GLU A 523 -20.00 13.86 3.64
CA GLU A 523 -19.98 15.25 4.16
C GLU A 523 -20.60 16.28 3.19
N GLY A 524 -20.86 15.89 1.94
CA GLY A 524 -21.15 16.82 0.85
C GLY A 524 -19.94 17.67 0.44
N GLY A 525 -20.00 18.22 -0.77
CA GLY A 525 -18.90 19.01 -1.36
C GLY A 525 -17.93 18.18 -2.20
N TYR A 526 -16.76 18.75 -2.50
CA TYR A 526 -15.82 18.19 -3.47
C TYR A 526 -14.37 18.24 -2.99
N ASP A 527 -13.67 17.12 -3.15
CA ASP A 527 -12.21 17.06 -3.19
C ASP A 527 -11.72 17.20 -4.63
N PHE A 528 -10.42 17.42 -4.79
CA PHE A 528 -9.83 17.59 -6.11
C PHE A 528 -8.62 16.69 -6.28
N PHE A 529 -8.61 15.88 -7.35
CA PHE A 529 -7.42 15.23 -7.85
C PHE A 529 -6.70 16.18 -8.78
N VAL A 530 -5.43 16.44 -8.52
CA VAL A 530 -4.61 17.39 -9.28
C VAL A 530 -3.32 16.72 -9.72
N GLU A 531 -2.97 16.90 -10.99
CA GLU A 531 -1.64 16.59 -11.49
C GLU A 531 -0.91 17.91 -11.78
N ILE A 532 0.30 18.05 -11.25
CA ILE A 532 1.13 19.25 -11.36
C ILE A 532 2.48 18.92 -12.01
N MET A 533 3.06 19.91 -12.70
CA MET A 533 4.44 19.87 -13.16
C MET A 533 5.39 20.16 -11.99
N GLY A 534 6.41 19.31 -11.83
CA GLY A 534 7.39 19.38 -10.75
C GLY A 534 7.35 18.16 -9.83
N HIS A 535 8.46 17.91 -9.16
CA HIS A 535 8.61 16.88 -8.14
C HIS A 535 8.14 17.41 -6.79
N PHE A 536 7.58 16.56 -5.92
CA PHE A 536 7.10 16.98 -4.60
C PHE A 536 8.21 17.50 -3.68
N ASP A 537 9.46 17.14 -3.98
CA ASP A 537 10.66 17.60 -3.26
C ASP A 537 11.24 18.93 -3.81
N ASP A 538 10.73 19.41 -4.95
CA ASP A 538 11.18 20.68 -5.53
C ASP A 538 10.84 21.83 -4.59
N ALA A 539 11.75 22.81 -4.49
CA ALA A 539 11.62 23.89 -3.51
C ALA A 539 10.33 24.71 -3.71
N ASN A 540 9.97 25.01 -4.96
CA ASN A 540 8.74 25.74 -5.29
C ASN A 540 7.48 24.90 -4.97
N VAL A 541 7.50 23.59 -5.23
CA VAL A 541 6.38 22.69 -4.92
C VAL A 541 6.19 22.56 -3.42
N ARG A 542 7.26 22.36 -2.65
CA ARG A 542 7.18 22.30 -1.17
C ARG A 542 6.62 23.57 -0.57
N GLN A 543 7.11 24.74 -1.01
CA GLN A 543 6.60 26.03 -0.56
C GLN A 543 5.10 26.22 -0.89
N ALA A 544 4.68 25.80 -2.09
CA ALA A 544 3.28 25.85 -2.48
C ALA A 544 2.41 24.93 -1.60
N VAL A 545 2.86 23.71 -1.33
CA VAL A 545 2.15 22.75 -0.47
C VAL A 545 2.06 23.24 0.98
N GLU A 546 3.15 23.76 1.55
CA GLU A 546 3.15 24.35 2.89
C GLU A 546 2.16 25.53 2.99
N LYS A 547 2.09 26.36 1.94
CA LYS A 547 1.15 27.47 1.85
C LYS A 547 -0.31 26.99 1.74
N LEU A 548 -0.57 25.94 0.95
CA LEU A 548 -1.89 25.33 0.84
C LEU A 548 -2.34 24.74 2.17
N GLN A 549 -1.48 23.93 2.81
CA GLN A 549 -1.78 23.25 4.07
C GLN A 549 -1.99 24.22 5.25
N SER A 550 -1.30 25.36 5.24
CA SER A 550 -1.45 26.36 6.31
C SER A 550 -2.69 27.23 6.20
N GLN A 551 -3.26 27.41 5.00
CA GLN A 551 -4.25 28.47 4.76
C GLN A 551 -5.48 28.07 3.94
N VAL A 552 -5.42 27.00 3.16
CA VAL A 552 -6.41 26.71 2.12
C VAL A 552 -7.04 25.34 2.26
N CYS A 553 -6.23 24.28 2.28
CA CYS A 553 -6.73 22.90 2.14
C CYS A 553 -5.72 21.86 2.64
N THR A 554 -6.18 20.65 2.95
CA THR A 554 -5.28 19.52 3.17
C THR A 554 -4.78 19.03 1.82
N VAL A 555 -3.47 18.80 1.72
CA VAL A 555 -2.85 18.22 0.52
C VAL A 555 -2.30 16.84 0.84
N LYS A 556 -2.78 15.81 0.14
CA LYS A 556 -2.20 14.45 0.18
C LYS A 556 -1.35 14.24 -1.06
N HIS A 557 -0.09 13.85 -0.85
CA HIS A 557 0.78 13.44 -1.95
C HIS A 557 0.39 12.05 -2.46
N LEU A 558 0.12 11.91 -3.76
CA LEU A 558 -0.24 10.65 -4.40
C LEU A 558 0.90 10.07 -5.24
N GLY A 559 2.07 10.72 -5.28
CA GLY A 559 3.26 10.23 -5.99
C GLY A 559 3.89 11.30 -6.88
N SER A 560 5.19 11.16 -7.11
CA SER A 560 5.96 12.01 -8.02
C SER A 560 6.79 11.13 -8.94
N PHE A 561 6.81 11.46 -10.22
CA PHE A 561 7.33 10.55 -11.23
C PHE A 561 7.83 11.28 -12.47
N PRO A 562 8.78 10.67 -13.22
CA PRO A 562 9.30 11.26 -14.45
C PRO A 562 8.20 11.35 -15.51
N ILE A 563 8.24 12.42 -16.30
CA ILE A 563 7.36 12.60 -17.46
C ILE A 563 7.68 11.55 -18.54
N ALA A 564 6.66 10.92 -19.10
CA ALA A 564 6.82 9.98 -20.21
C ALA A 564 7.46 10.68 -21.42
N LYS A 565 8.52 10.09 -21.98
CA LYS A 565 9.31 10.72 -23.06
C LYS A 565 8.52 10.84 -24.37
N ARG A 566 7.70 9.83 -24.75
CA ARG A 566 6.76 9.80 -25.90
C ARG A 566 5.73 8.67 -25.75
N PRO A 567 4.56 8.72 -26.44
CA PRO A 567 3.67 7.58 -26.57
C PRO A 567 4.36 6.40 -27.29
N ILE A 568 4.22 5.21 -26.74
CA ILE A 568 4.73 3.95 -27.30
C ILE A 568 3.61 3.31 -28.13
N GLN A 569 3.95 2.72 -29.27
CA GLN A 569 2.98 2.00 -30.07
C GLN A 569 2.67 0.66 -29.40
N SER A 570 1.38 0.41 -29.10
CA SER A 570 0.92 -0.86 -28.53
C SER A 570 0.93 -1.99 -29.54
#